data_AF-A0A7K8Z7Q2-F1
#
_entry.id   AF-A0A7K8Z7Q2-F1
#
_cell.length_a   1.000
_cell.length_b   1.000
_cell.length_c   1.000
_cell.angle_alpha   90.00
_cell.angle_beta   90.00
_cell.angle_gamma   90.00
#
_symmetry.space_group_name_H-M   'P 1'
#
loop_
_entity.id
_entity.type
_entity.pdbx_description
1 polymer ?
#
loop_
_entity_poly.entity_id
_entity_poly.type
_entity_poly.pdbx_seq_one_letter_code
_entity_poly.pdbx_strand_id
1 'polypeptide(L)'
;IDNIPIKLNTAAILREGALYQRKMEEQIKRVENLQQGSGDPSEFLEWQKQMRGKDLEEQLAELECRRLQGKLSHEEAVLARQNVIQENKKKADLLREEKAELMHQHAEKRLQEQKEMKELAEQVMEGHKNVKQVKTKLQEYKQQIAQQVSEESGELFRRALEEEEEKAKKRYEIIQQIRAIESIPGIRHKFVDLTETGGHGLFGEMSIVELRERLALLKAAQKAAEEEKRDQIIHEKQAKEQLLLEKLDQISQFRAELGRAAALKQEEKKRKSQSGERPVKDERILNLQKKIVEKKMERKKQAGLL
;
A
#
# COMPACT_ATOMS: atom_id res chain seq x y z
N ILE A 1 -40.70 -16.07 -31.35
CA ILE A 1 -41.05 -16.72 -30.07
C ILE A 1 -42.40 -17.32 -30.29
N ASP A 2 -42.45 -18.63 -30.44
CA ASP A 2 -43.66 -19.33 -30.81
C ASP A 2 -44.63 -19.30 -29.64
N ASN A 3 -45.89 -18.94 -29.92
CA ASN A 3 -46.91 -18.77 -28.89
C ASN A 3 -47.47 -20.13 -28.48
N ILE A 4 -46.60 -20.98 -27.91
CA ILE A 4 -46.94 -22.29 -27.38
C ILE A 4 -48.09 -22.09 -26.38
N PRO A 5 -49.26 -22.71 -26.59
CA PRO A 5 -50.41 -22.52 -25.71
C PRO A 5 -50.18 -23.25 -24.40
N ILE A 6 -49.41 -22.62 -23.49
CA ILE A 6 -49.29 -23.04 -22.10
C ILE A 6 -50.70 -23.06 -21.53
N LYS A 7 -51.20 -24.27 -21.21
CA LYS A 7 -52.54 -24.48 -20.66
C LYS A 7 -52.62 -23.88 -19.25
N LEU A 8 -52.89 -22.58 -19.18
CA LEU A 8 -52.97 -21.83 -17.93
C LEU A 8 -54.06 -22.44 -17.05
N ASN A 9 -53.69 -22.83 -15.83
CA ASN A 9 -54.65 -23.21 -14.81
C ASN A 9 -55.57 -22.01 -14.51
N THR A 10 -56.83 -22.26 -14.13
CA THR A 10 -57.83 -21.21 -13.85
C THR A 10 -57.32 -20.22 -12.80
N ALA A 11 -56.66 -20.72 -11.75
CA ALA A 11 -56.02 -19.93 -10.71
C ALA A 11 -54.77 -19.15 -11.20
N ALA A 12 -54.18 -19.46 -12.35
CA ALA A 12 -53.15 -18.63 -12.98
C ALA A 12 -53.80 -17.47 -13.75
N ILE A 13 -54.81 -17.76 -14.58
CA ILE A 13 -55.59 -16.77 -15.34
C ILE A 13 -56.15 -15.70 -14.40
N LEU A 14 -56.82 -16.10 -13.32
CA LEU A 14 -57.44 -15.16 -12.37
C LEU A 14 -56.41 -14.31 -11.60
N ARG A 15 -55.25 -14.87 -11.24
CA ARG A 15 -54.17 -14.11 -10.56
C ARG A 15 -53.50 -13.10 -11.50
N GLU A 16 -53.27 -13.47 -12.75
CA GLU A 16 -52.67 -12.59 -13.76
C GLU A 16 -53.65 -11.48 -14.19
N GLY A 17 -54.93 -11.82 -14.39
CA GLY A 17 -56.00 -10.86 -14.64
C GLY A 17 -56.13 -9.84 -13.51
N ALA A 18 -56.18 -10.29 -12.25
CA ALA A 18 -56.24 -9.39 -11.10
C ALA A 18 -54.99 -8.48 -10.97
N LEU A 19 -53.81 -8.96 -11.38
CA LEU A 19 -52.59 -8.16 -11.41
C LEU A 19 -52.65 -7.06 -12.49
N TYR A 20 -53.17 -7.36 -13.68
CA TYR A 20 -53.35 -6.35 -14.71
C TYR A 20 -54.49 -5.37 -14.39
N GLN A 21 -55.59 -5.83 -13.78
CA GLN A 21 -56.67 -4.94 -13.32
C GLN A 21 -56.15 -3.91 -12.30
N ARG A 22 -55.36 -4.32 -11.29
CA ARG A 22 -54.72 -3.38 -10.36
C ARG A 22 -53.83 -2.35 -11.06
N LYS A 23 -53.01 -2.78 -12.04
CA LYS A 23 -52.19 -1.85 -12.84
C LYS A 23 -53.01 -0.88 -13.68
N MET A 24 -54.15 -1.33 -14.21
CA MET A 24 -55.09 -0.49 -14.95
C MET A 24 -55.75 0.53 -14.02
N GLU A 25 -56.21 0.12 -12.84
CA GLU A 25 -56.71 1.03 -11.79
C GLU A 25 -55.65 2.04 -11.35
N GLU A 26 -54.38 1.63 -11.20
CA GLU A 26 -53.26 2.52 -10.88
C GLU A 26 -53.01 3.56 -12.00
N GLN A 27 -53.13 3.18 -13.28
CA GLN A 27 -53.02 4.15 -14.38
C GLN A 27 -54.25 5.06 -14.48
N ILE A 28 -55.45 4.54 -14.24
CA ILE A 28 -56.69 5.36 -14.18
C ILE A 28 -56.56 6.41 -13.07
N LYS A 29 -56.20 6.01 -11.84
CA LYS A 29 -55.96 6.91 -10.70
C LYS A 29 -54.86 7.93 -10.99
N ARG A 30 -53.80 7.56 -11.74
CA ARG A 30 -52.78 8.52 -12.22
C ARG A 30 -53.39 9.55 -13.16
N VAL A 31 -54.19 9.13 -14.15
CA VAL A 31 -54.84 10.05 -15.10
C VAL A 31 -55.88 10.94 -14.41
N GLU A 32 -56.66 10.41 -13.47
CA GLU A 32 -57.60 11.18 -12.64
C GLU A 32 -56.87 12.26 -11.81
N ASN A 33 -55.75 11.91 -11.17
CA ASN A 33 -54.95 12.87 -10.41
C ASN A 33 -54.34 13.97 -11.31
N LEU A 34 -53.88 13.62 -12.52
CA LEU A 34 -53.40 14.57 -13.52
C LEU A 34 -54.53 15.50 -14.01
N GLN A 35 -55.74 14.97 -14.22
CA GLN A 35 -56.94 15.76 -14.57
C GLN A 35 -57.35 16.72 -13.44
N GLN A 36 -57.13 16.33 -12.18
CA GLN A 36 -57.33 17.18 -10.99
C GLN A 36 -56.21 18.22 -10.80
N GLY A 37 -55.23 18.30 -11.71
CA GLY A 37 -54.14 19.29 -11.66
C GLY A 37 -52.94 18.88 -10.80
N SER A 38 -52.84 17.62 -10.38
CA SER A 38 -51.62 17.11 -9.74
C SER A 38 -50.48 17.05 -10.75
N GLY A 39 -49.30 17.59 -10.43
CA GLY A 39 -48.11 17.46 -11.28
C GLY A 39 -47.51 16.05 -11.26
N ASP A 40 -46.90 15.61 -12.36
CA ASP A 40 -46.23 14.32 -12.44
C ASP A 40 -44.79 14.40 -11.87
N PRO A 41 -44.45 13.68 -10.78
CA PRO A 41 -43.10 13.70 -10.21
C PRO A 41 -42.07 12.93 -11.04
N SER A 42 -42.46 12.24 -12.12
CA SER A 42 -41.56 11.39 -12.93
C SER A 42 -40.35 12.16 -13.46
N GLU A 43 -40.55 13.36 -14.01
CA GLU A 43 -39.47 14.19 -14.56
C GLU A 43 -38.46 14.59 -13.48
N PHE A 44 -38.94 15.05 -12.32
CA PHE A 44 -38.09 15.39 -11.18
C PHE A 44 -37.32 14.17 -10.63
N LEU A 45 -37.96 13.00 -10.59
CA LEU A 45 -37.32 11.76 -10.15
C LEU A 45 -36.31 11.22 -11.17
N GLU A 46 -36.50 11.45 -12.47
CA GLU A 46 -35.51 11.15 -13.49
C GLU A 46 -34.34 12.14 -13.47
N TRP A 47 -34.60 13.44 -13.36
CA TRP A 47 -33.58 14.47 -13.15
C TRP A 47 -32.75 14.18 -11.89
N GLN A 48 -33.38 13.86 -10.76
CA GLN A 48 -32.67 13.53 -9.51
C GLN A 48 -31.77 12.29 -9.67
N LYS A 49 -32.19 11.28 -10.45
CA LYS A 49 -31.34 10.12 -10.78
C LYS A 49 -30.17 10.50 -11.70
N GLN A 50 -30.40 11.36 -12.69
CA GLN A 50 -29.35 11.84 -13.59
C GLN A 50 -28.30 12.68 -12.85
N MET A 51 -28.72 13.59 -11.98
CA MET A 51 -27.80 14.40 -11.17
C MET A 51 -26.97 13.52 -10.24
N ARG A 52 -27.60 12.63 -9.46
CA ARG A 52 -26.88 11.65 -8.62
C ARG A 52 -25.93 10.75 -9.42
N GLY A 53 -26.26 10.44 -10.67
CA GLY A 53 -25.36 9.73 -11.59
C GLY A 53 -24.10 10.54 -11.88
N LYS A 54 -24.26 11.81 -12.31
CA LYS A 54 -23.16 12.74 -12.56
C LYS A 54 -22.30 13.00 -11.32
N ASP A 55 -22.93 13.20 -10.16
CA ASP A 55 -22.24 13.41 -8.88
C ASP A 55 -21.32 12.22 -8.53
N LEU A 56 -21.77 10.99 -8.80
CA LEU A 56 -20.99 9.77 -8.61
C LEU A 56 -19.89 9.59 -9.67
N GLU A 57 -20.18 9.93 -10.93
CA GLU A 57 -19.20 9.89 -12.02
C GLU A 57 -18.04 10.89 -11.79
N GLU A 58 -18.33 12.12 -11.36
CA GLU A 58 -17.30 13.11 -11.01
C GLU A 58 -16.51 12.71 -9.76
N GLN A 59 -17.15 12.14 -8.73
CA GLN A 59 -16.44 11.58 -7.57
C GLN A 59 -15.48 10.44 -7.96
N LEU A 60 -15.88 9.55 -8.86
CA LEU A 60 -15.02 8.48 -9.37
C LEU A 60 -13.85 9.04 -10.21
N ALA A 61 -14.11 10.06 -11.04
CA ALA A 61 -13.07 10.73 -11.83
C ALA A 61 -12.07 11.49 -10.94
N GLU A 62 -12.53 12.14 -9.88
CA GLU A 62 -11.69 12.76 -8.85
C GLU A 62 -10.81 11.73 -8.13
N LEU A 63 -11.39 10.60 -7.70
CA LEU A 63 -10.65 9.53 -7.04
C LEU A 63 -9.56 8.94 -7.97
N GLU A 64 -9.85 8.76 -9.26
CA GLU A 64 -8.80 8.38 -10.22
C GLU A 64 -7.75 9.50 -10.41
N CYS A 65 -8.15 10.78 -10.52
CA CYS A 65 -7.20 11.89 -10.62
C CYS A 65 -6.24 11.93 -9.42
N ARG A 66 -6.76 11.85 -8.18
CA ARG A 66 -5.96 11.80 -6.94
C ARG A 66 -5.03 10.59 -6.92
N ARG A 67 -5.53 9.41 -7.33
CA ARG A 67 -4.74 8.15 -7.47
C ARG A 67 -3.60 8.28 -8.50
N LEU A 68 -3.82 8.99 -9.60
CA LEU A 68 -2.81 9.20 -10.64
C LEU A 68 -1.80 10.29 -10.23
N GLN A 69 -2.25 11.37 -9.59
CA GLN A 69 -1.36 12.38 -8.99
C GLN A 69 -0.39 11.75 -7.97
N GLY A 70 -0.86 10.86 -7.10
CA GLY A 70 0.01 10.12 -6.18
C GLY A 70 1.06 9.24 -6.89
N LYS A 71 0.71 8.63 -8.03
CA LYS A 71 1.66 7.87 -8.86
C LYS A 71 2.67 8.78 -9.58
N LEU A 72 2.23 9.96 -10.05
CA LEU A 72 3.11 10.93 -10.69
C LEU A 72 4.14 11.47 -9.69
N SER A 73 3.68 11.92 -8.52
CA SER A 73 4.52 12.38 -7.41
C SER A 73 5.54 11.33 -6.96
N HIS A 74 5.17 10.03 -6.96
CA HIS A 74 6.11 8.95 -6.66
C HIS A 74 7.25 8.85 -7.69
N GLU A 75 6.94 8.85 -9.00
CA GLU A 75 7.98 8.78 -10.04
C GLU A 75 8.86 10.04 -10.04
N GLU A 76 8.27 11.22 -9.81
CA GLU A 76 8.99 12.50 -9.67
C GLU A 76 9.92 12.49 -8.44
N ALA A 77 9.47 11.95 -7.30
CA ALA A 77 10.30 11.80 -6.10
C ALA A 77 11.44 10.78 -6.29
N VAL A 78 11.25 9.74 -7.10
CA VAL A 78 12.33 8.80 -7.47
C VAL A 78 13.35 9.47 -8.38
N LEU A 79 12.91 10.22 -9.41
CA LEU A 79 13.78 11.02 -10.28
C LEU A 79 14.58 12.06 -9.49
N ALA A 80 13.95 12.80 -8.58
CA ALA A 80 14.64 13.76 -7.72
C ALA A 80 15.73 13.10 -6.87
N ARG A 81 15.47 11.90 -6.32
CA ARG A 81 16.49 11.12 -5.59
C ARG A 81 17.62 10.65 -6.50
N GLN A 82 17.34 10.24 -7.73
CA GLN A 82 18.38 9.86 -8.70
C GLN A 82 19.27 11.06 -9.08
N ASN A 83 18.68 12.24 -9.31
CA ASN A 83 19.42 13.48 -9.56
C ASN A 83 20.36 13.83 -8.40
N VAL A 84 19.85 13.84 -7.16
CA VAL A 84 20.67 14.14 -5.96
C VAL A 84 21.80 13.13 -5.77
N ILE A 85 21.59 11.85 -6.08
CA ILE A 85 22.65 10.82 -6.05
C ILE A 85 23.71 11.10 -7.14
N GLN A 86 23.30 11.47 -8.36
CA GLN A 86 24.23 11.82 -9.43
C GLN A 86 25.04 13.09 -9.12
N GLU A 87 24.42 14.12 -8.54
CA GLU A 87 25.13 15.31 -8.07
C GLU A 87 26.12 14.99 -6.94
N ASN A 88 25.72 14.18 -5.97
CA ASN A 88 26.58 13.83 -4.84
C ASN A 88 27.75 12.94 -5.27
N LYS A 89 27.58 12.06 -6.28
CA LYS A 89 28.71 11.38 -6.95
C LYS A 89 29.69 12.42 -7.52
N LYS A 90 29.23 13.30 -8.41
CA LYS A 90 30.07 14.34 -9.04
C LYS A 90 30.82 15.21 -8.02
N LYS A 91 30.15 15.64 -6.95
CA LYS A 91 30.76 16.44 -5.87
C LYS A 91 31.81 15.63 -5.07
N ALA A 92 31.57 14.33 -4.84
CA ALA A 92 32.53 13.46 -4.16
C ALA A 92 33.73 13.05 -5.03
N ASP A 93 33.55 13.00 -6.36
CA ASP A 93 34.62 12.74 -7.31
C ASP A 93 35.51 13.99 -7.49
N LEU A 94 34.93 15.19 -7.66
CA LEU A 94 35.67 16.47 -7.62
C LEU A 94 36.47 16.65 -6.31
N LEU A 95 35.85 16.39 -5.15
CA LEU A 95 36.55 16.45 -3.87
C LEU A 95 37.66 15.39 -3.73
N ARG A 96 37.59 14.27 -4.47
CA ARG A 96 38.67 13.28 -4.54
C ARG A 96 39.83 13.80 -5.39
N GLU A 97 39.55 14.49 -6.49
CA GLU A 97 40.53 15.14 -7.37
C GLU A 97 41.26 16.27 -6.62
N GLU A 98 40.53 17.23 -6.05
CA GLU A 98 41.08 18.31 -5.20
C GLU A 98 41.97 17.75 -4.07
N LYS A 99 41.52 16.69 -3.38
CA LYS A 99 42.29 16.05 -2.31
C LYS A 99 43.54 15.34 -2.84
N ALA A 100 43.48 14.75 -4.04
CA ALA A 100 44.66 14.14 -4.66
C ALA A 100 45.72 15.21 -5.00
N GLU A 101 45.32 16.32 -5.61
CA GLU A 101 46.20 17.46 -5.89
C GLU A 101 46.87 18.00 -4.61
N LEU A 102 46.10 18.21 -3.53
CA LEU A 102 46.64 18.65 -2.23
C LEU A 102 47.60 17.61 -1.62
N MET A 103 47.35 16.31 -1.79
CA MET A 103 48.29 15.26 -1.33
C MET A 103 49.56 15.22 -2.17
N HIS A 104 49.50 15.47 -3.48
CA HIS A 104 50.68 15.63 -4.34
C HIS A 104 51.51 16.85 -3.90
N GLN A 105 50.91 18.02 -3.74
CA GLN A 105 51.59 19.24 -3.29
C GLN A 105 52.24 19.08 -1.90
N HIS A 106 51.60 18.35 -0.97
CA HIS A 106 52.21 18.04 0.32
C HIS A 106 53.38 17.06 0.18
N ALA A 107 53.28 16.03 -0.66
CA ALA A 107 54.39 15.10 -0.92
C ALA A 107 55.61 15.79 -1.54
N GLU A 108 55.40 16.72 -2.46
CA GLU A 108 56.46 17.55 -3.06
C GLU A 108 57.15 18.43 -2.01
N LYS A 109 56.37 19.11 -1.16
CA LYS A 109 56.90 19.92 -0.04
C LYS A 109 57.70 19.07 0.95
N ARG A 110 57.22 17.87 1.31
CA ARG A 110 57.99 16.94 2.16
C ARG A 110 59.29 16.46 1.49
N LEU A 111 59.32 16.34 0.16
CA LEU A 111 60.55 16.01 -0.57
C LEU A 111 61.52 17.20 -0.65
N GLN A 112 61.02 18.44 -0.63
CA GLN A 112 61.84 19.67 -0.52
C GLN A 112 62.43 19.80 0.89
N GLU A 113 61.59 19.74 1.94
CA GLU A 113 62.02 19.73 3.35
C GLU A 113 63.09 18.65 3.62
N GLN A 114 62.94 17.44 3.05
CA GLN A 114 63.92 16.36 3.19
C GLN A 114 65.25 16.59 2.44
N LYS A 115 65.31 17.50 1.47
CA LYS A 115 66.56 17.92 0.83
C LYS A 115 67.24 19.00 1.67
N GLU A 116 66.50 20.05 2.02
CA GLU A 116 66.97 21.15 2.87
C GLU A 116 67.53 20.63 4.21
N MET A 117 66.84 19.68 4.86
CA MET A 117 67.30 19.06 6.10
C MET A 117 68.53 18.15 5.93
N LYS A 118 68.76 17.58 4.73
CA LYS A 118 70.00 16.83 4.43
C LYS A 118 71.16 17.78 4.18
N GLU A 119 70.96 18.82 3.37
CA GLU A 119 71.94 19.85 3.09
C GLU A 119 72.39 20.55 4.39
N LEU A 120 71.46 20.86 5.30
CA LEU A 120 71.77 21.39 6.63
C LEU A 120 72.52 20.38 7.51
N ALA A 121 72.15 19.10 7.49
CA ALA A 121 72.86 18.06 8.23
C ALA A 121 74.29 17.84 7.71
N GLU A 122 74.50 17.94 6.38
CA GLU A 122 75.82 17.88 5.75
C GLU A 122 76.68 19.09 6.16
N GLN A 123 76.14 20.30 6.13
CA GLN A 123 76.81 21.51 6.64
C GLN A 123 77.20 21.39 8.13
N VAL A 124 76.30 20.88 8.98
CA VAL A 124 76.59 20.66 10.41
C VAL A 124 77.66 19.58 10.60
N MET A 125 77.63 18.50 9.81
CA MET A 125 78.66 17.47 9.82
C MET A 125 80.03 18.02 9.37
N GLU A 126 80.07 18.95 8.41
CA GLU A 126 81.30 19.64 8.03
C GLU A 126 81.79 20.63 9.09
N GLY A 127 80.88 21.36 9.73
CA GLY A 127 81.17 22.13 10.94
C GLY A 127 81.82 21.27 12.03
N HIS A 128 81.29 20.08 12.29
CA HIS A 128 81.88 19.13 13.25
C HIS A 128 83.24 18.57 12.79
N LYS A 129 83.44 18.26 11.50
CA LYS A 129 84.77 17.88 10.96
C LYS A 129 85.79 19.01 11.23
N ASN A 130 85.42 20.25 10.92
CA ASN A 130 86.29 21.42 11.06
C ASN A 130 86.62 21.72 12.54
N VAL A 131 85.62 21.72 13.42
CA VAL A 131 85.82 21.86 14.87
C VAL A 131 86.69 20.73 15.43
N LYS A 132 86.54 19.49 14.94
CA LYS A 132 87.42 18.37 15.34
C LYS A 132 88.87 18.61 14.92
N GLN A 133 89.12 19.08 13.70
CA GLN A 133 90.48 19.43 13.23
C GLN A 133 91.11 20.59 14.01
N VAL A 134 90.32 21.61 14.40
CA VAL A 134 90.79 22.69 15.27
C VAL A 134 91.10 22.17 16.67
N LYS A 135 90.27 21.25 17.20
CA LYS A 135 90.47 20.64 18.52
C LYS A 135 91.70 19.74 18.57
N THR A 136 92.01 18.96 17.53
CA THR A 136 93.26 18.16 17.51
C THR A 136 94.49 19.05 17.47
N LYS A 137 94.52 20.06 16.60
CA LYS A 137 95.61 21.06 16.56
C LYS A 137 95.81 21.75 17.91
N LEU A 138 94.73 22.18 18.56
CA LEU A 138 94.79 22.78 19.89
C LEU A 138 95.25 21.78 20.97
N GLN A 139 94.90 20.49 20.83
CA GLN A 139 95.39 19.44 21.72
C GLN A 139 96.88 19.16 21.52
N GLU A 140 97.37 19.16 20.28
CA GLU A 140 98.79 19.02 19.94
C GLU A 140 99.62 20.15 20.59
N TYR A 141 99.20 21.41 20.44
CA TYR A 141 99.82 22.55 21.13
C TYR A 141 99.72 22.45 22.66
N LYS A 142 98.58 22.01 23.21
CA LYS A 142 98.43 21.81 24.66
C LYS A 142 99.28 20.65 25.19
N GLN A 143 99.55 19.62 24.39
CA GLN A 143 100.44 18.52 24.76
C GLN A 143 101.90 18.99 24.81
N GLN A 144 102.34 19.86 23.90
CA GLN A 144 103.67 20.49 23.97
C GLN A 144 103.85 21.31 25.25
N ILE A 145 102.87 22.16 25.59
CA ILE A 145 102.89 22.96 26.84
C ILE A 145 102.79 22.05 28.08
N ALA A 146 101.95 21.01 28.04
CA ALA A 146 101.80 20.08 29.15
C ALA A 146 103.03 19.18 29.35
N GLN A 147 103.83 18.91 28.31
CA GLN A 147 105.12 18.23 28.44
C GLN A 147 106.11 19.12 29.21
N GLN A 148 106.27 20.38 28.81
CA GLN A 148 107.11 21.36 29.52
C GLN A 148 106.71 21.49 31.00
N VAL A 149 105.42 21.66 31.30
CA VAL A 149 104.93 21.76 32.69
C VAL A 149 104.96 20.41 33.43
N SER A 150 104.93 19.27 32.73
CA SER A 150 105.09 17.95 33.34
C SER A 150 106.54 17.67 33.73
N GLU A 151 107.51 18.21 32.99
CA GLU A 151 108.93 18.16 33.34
C GLU A 151 109.16 18.97 34.63
N GLU A 152 108.63 20.20 34.70
CA GLU A 152 108.67 21.07 35.89
C GLU A 152 107.95 20.45 37.12
N SER A 153 106.73 19.93 36.95
CA SER A 153 105.91 19.40 38.07
C SER A 153 106.30 18.00 38.51
N GLY A 154 107.00 17.23 37.68
CA GLY A 154 107.65 15.97 38.06
C GLY A 154 108.77 16.14 39.10
N GLU A 155 109.25 17.37 39.31
CA GLU A 155 110.17 17.74 40.40
C GLU A 155 109.45 18.06 41.71
N LEU A 156 108.13 18.28 41.68
CA LEU A 156 107.30 18.67 42.82
C LEU A 156 106.53 17.48 43.42
N PHE A 157 105.85 16.67 42.60
CA PHE A 157 105.02 15.56 43.11
C PHE A 157 105.84 14.50 43.86
N ARG A 158 107.13 14.40 43.53
CA ARG A 158 108.16 13.59 44.20
C ARG A 158 108.38 13.95 45.69
N ARG A 159 107.79 15.06 46.16
CA ARG A 159 107.88 15.60 47.53
C ARG A 159 106.57 15.46 48.34
N ALA A 160 105.55 14.80 47.78
CA ALA A 160 104.18 14.81 48.33
C ALA A 160 103.54 13.41 48.48
N LEU A 161 104.06 12.39 47.79
CA LEU A 161 103.59 11.01 47.96
C LEU A 161 103.89 10.45 49.37
N GLU A 162 104.79 11.11 50.10
CA GLU A 162 105.27 10.74 51.44
C GLU A 162 104.23 10.99 52.57
N GLU A 163 103.05 11.59 52.30
CA GLU A 163 102.14 12.11 53.33
C GLU A 163 100.78 11.39 53.55
N GLU A 164 100.23 10.61 52.61
CA GLU A 164 98.78 10.25 52.59
C GLU A 164 98.40 8.75 52.67
N GLU A 165 99.32 7.80 52.87
CA GLU A 165 98.96 6.36 52.98
C GLU A 165 98.13 5.99 54.25
N GLU A 166 97.96 6.93 55.18
CA GLU A 166 97.48 6.72 56.56
C GLU A 166 95.98 6.38 56.75
N LYS A 167 95.05 6.83 55.89
CA LYS A 167 93.70 7.22 56.38
C LYS A 167 92.46 6.35 56.04
N ALA A 168 92.39 5.66 54.90
CA ALA A 168 91.10 5.48 54.19
C ALA A 168 90.14 4.27 54.53
N LYS A 169 90.35 3.48 55.59
CA LYS A 169 89.92 2.04 55.61
C LYS A 169 88.50 1.59 56.07
N LYS A 170 87.55 2.45 56.48
CA LYS A 170 86.63 2.04 57.60
C LYS A 170 85.09 1.89 57.48
N ARG A 171 84.34 2.21 56.41
CA ARG A 171 82.83 2.27 56.50
C ARG A 171 82.01 1.87 55.25
N TYR A 172 81.29 0.73 55.28
CA TYR A 172 80.17 0.40 54.38
C TYR A 172 79.30 -0.79 54.87
N GLU A 173 77.96 -0.64 55.07
CA GLU A 173 76.93 -1.73 55.20
C GLU A 173 75.46 -1.20 55.37
N ILE A 174 74.40 -2.08 55.36
CA ILE A 174 72.91 -1.93 55.70
C ILE A 174 71.81 -1.70 54.55
N ILE A 175 70.91 -2.68 54.12
CA ILE A 175 69.73 -2.62 53.06
C ILE A 175 68.57 -3.83 53.04
N GLN A 176 67.17 -3.76 52.63
CA GLN A 176 66.08 -4.75 51.88
C GLN A 176 64.37 -5.09 52.19
N GLN A 177 63.18 -5.38 51.31
CA GLN A 177 61.54 -5.96 51.37
C GLN A 177 60.20 -5.87 50.18
N ILE A 178 58.76 -6.25 49.88
CA ILE A 178 57.32 -7.20 49.98
C ILE A 178 55.71 -6.99 49.16
N ARG A 179 54.52 -7.87 48.85
CA ARG A 179 52.89 -7.69 48.26
C ARG A 179 51.55 -8.82 47.85
N ALA A 180 50.07 -8.67 47.60
CA ALA A 180 48.74 -9.63 47.04
C ALA A 180 47.00 -9.30 46.65
N ILE A 181 45.86 -10.11 46.07
CA ILE A 181 44.16 -9.94 45.78
C ILE A 181 42.88 -10.95 44.98
N GLU A 182 41.37 -10.97 44.98
CA GLU A 182 40.02 -11.56 44.05
C GLU A 182 38.28 -11.74 44.43
N SER A 183 36.91 -12.18 43.94
CA SER A 183 35.70 -12.66 42.82
C SER A 183 33.96 -12.97 43.14
N ILE A 184 32.62 -13.41 42.58
CA ILE A 184 31.41 -13.71 41.39
C ILE A 184 29.71 -14.32 41.55
N PRO A 185 28.48 -14.37 40.66
CA PRO A 185 26.81 -14.74 40.76
C PRO A 185 25.50 -15.33 39.65
N GLY A 186 24.02 -15.62 39.82
CA GLY A 186 22.65 -16.05 38.85
C GLY A 186 20.95 -16.47 39.24
N ILE A 187 19.60 -16.91 38.71
CA ILE A 187 18.35 -17.18 37.55
C ILE A 187 16.66 -17.76 37.76
N ARG A 188 15.40 -17.85 36.89
CA ARG A 188 13.84 -18.62 36.93
C ARG A 188 12.32 -18.53 35.97
N HIS A 189 11.06 -19.36 35.91
CA HIS A 189 9.55 -19.42 35.05
C HIS A 189 8.07 -20.41 35.29
N LYS A 190 6.69 -20.76 34.75
CA LYS A 190 5.17 -20.54 33.98
C LYS A 190 3.85 -21.74 33.83
N PHE A 191 2.45 -22.02 33.32
CA PHE A 191 0.83 -21.69 32.86
C PHE A 191 -0.37 -22.86 32.23
N VAL A 192 -1.80 -23.07 31.77
CA VAL A 192 -3.51 -22.89 31.78
C VAL A 192 -4.67 -23.68 30.66
N ASP A 193 -6.12 -23.96 30.33
CA ASP A 193 -7.78 -24.23 30.64
C ASP A 193 -9.17 -24.59 29.54
N LEU A 194 -10.59 -25.04 29.75
CA LEU A 194 -12.17 -25.01 29.03
C LEU A 194 -13.46 -26.13 28.45
N THR A 195 -14.95 -26.02 28.26
CA THR A 195 -16.25 -26.93 27.57
C THR A 195 -18.03 -26.74 27.41
N GLU A 196 -19.12 -27.48 26.65
CA GLU A 196 -20.81 -27.35 26.36
C GLU A 196 -22.10 -28.44 25.72
N THR A 197 -23.60 -28.35 25.55
CA THR A 197 -24.87 -29.22 24.74
C THR A 197 -26.68 -29.17 24.72
N GLY A 198 -27.73 -29.82 23.87
CA GLY A 198 -29.45 -30.03 23.83
C GLY A 198 -30.58 -30.56 22.56
N GLY A 199 -32.01 -30.92 22.19
CA GLY A 199 -33.67 -31.31 22.40
C GLY A 199 -34.94 -31.48 21.14
N HIS A 200 -36.38 -31.84 20.81
CA HIS A 200 -37.92 -32.57 20.98
C HIS A 200 -39.27 -32.52 19.81
N GLY A 201 -40.68 -32.96 19.43
CA GLY A 201 -42.17 -33.81 19.52
C GLY A 201 -43.61 -33.61 18.46
N LEU A 202 -45.03 -34.05 18.13
CA LEU A 202 -46.41 -35.05 18.12
C LEU A 202 -47.96 -34.90 17.23
N PHE A 203 -49.18 -35.77 17.00
CA PHE A 203 -50.70 -35.66 16.19
C PHE A 203 -52.20 -36.66 16.14
N GLY A 204 -53.51 -36.56 15.39
CA GLY A 204 -54.96 -37.45 15.24
C GLY A 204 -56.49 -37.28 14.32
N GLU A 205 -57.75 -38.11 14.17
CA GLU A 205 -59.23 -38.05 13.27
C GLU A 205 -60.81 -38.94 13.31
N MET A 206 -62.03 -38.97 12.42
CA MET A 206 -63.67 -39.52 12.50
C MET A 206 -64.93 -40.06 11.32
N SER A 207 -66.41 -40.32 11.42
CA SER A 207 -67.67 -40.94 10.40
C SER A 207 -69.46 -41.04 10.47
N ILE A 208 -70.53 -41.73 9.63
CA ILE A 208 -72.25 -41.92 9.63
C ILE A 208 -73.46 -42.61 8.49
N VAL A 209 -74.96 -42.85 8.53
CA VAL A 209 -76.18 -43.59 7.55
C VAL A 209 -77.99 -43.68 7.61
N GLU A 210 -79.05 -44.32 6.75
CA GLU A 210 -80.77 -44.40 6.65
C GLU A 210 -81.94 -45.52 5.83
N LEU A 211 -83.44 -45.56 5.67
CA LEU A 211 -84.61 -46.65 5.27
C LEU A 211 -85.81 -46.81 4.07
N ARG A 212 -87.20 -47.13 4.17
CA ARG A 212 -88.15 -47.77 3.07
C ARG A 212 -89.26 -47.00 2.23
N GLU A 213 -90.56 -46.88 2.61
CA GLU A 213 -91.60 -46.23 1.74
C GLU A 213 -91.38 -44.71 1.62
N ARG A 214 -90.96 -44.09 2.74
CA ARG A 214 -90.36 -42.76 2.75
C ARG A 214 -89.26 -42.64 1.70
N LEU A 215 -88.39 -43.64 1.57
CA LEU A 215 -87.33 -43.71 0.57
C LEU A 215 -87.85 -43.80 -0.89
N ALA A 216 -89.11 -44.18 -1.15
CA ALA A 216 -89.68 -44.11 -2.50
C ALA A 216 -90.05 -42.67 -2.90
N LEU A 217 -90.79 -41.94 -2.04
CA LEU A 217 -91.11 -40.52 -2.28
C LEU A 217 -89.87 -39.63 -2.20
N LEU A 218 -88.97 -39.89 -1.23
CA LEU A 218 -87.68 -39.21 -1.15
C LEU A 218 -86.85 -39.45 -2.40
N LYS A 219 -86.84 -40.65 -3.00
CA LYS A 219 -86.17 -40.91 -4.30
C LYS A 219 -86.77 -40.10 -5.46
N ALA A 220 -88.06 -39.83 -5.47
CA ALA A 220 -88.69 -39.03 -6.51
C ALA A 220 -88.32 -37.54 -6.38
N ALA A 221 -88.47 -36.98 -5.16
CA ALA A 221 -88.06 -35.61 -4.87
C ALA A 221 -86.53 -35.41 -5.02
N GLN A 222 -85.73 -36.41 -4.65
CA GLN A 222 -84.29 -36.45 -4.86
C GLN A 222 -83.94 -36.37 -6.35
N LYS A 223 -84.65 -37.09 -7.24
CA LYS A 223 -84.37 -37.02 -8.69
C LYS A 223 -84.63 -35.62 -9.27
N ALA A 224 -85.77 -35.01 -8.95
CA ALA A 224 -86.06 -33.64 -9.39
C ALA A 224 -85.02 -32.63 -8.85
N ALA A 225 -84.70 -32.73 -7.56
CA ALA A 225 -83.67 -31.89 -6.93
C ALA A 225 -82.23 -32.22 -7.39
N GLU A 226 -81.98 -33.40 -7.97
CA GLU A 226 -80.73 -33.72 -8.66
C GLU A 226 -80.70 -33.12 -10.07
N GLU A 227 -81.84 -33.09 -10.78
CA GLU A 227 -81.97 -32.51 -12.12
C GLU A 227 -81.81 -30.98 -12.08
N GLU A 228 -82.52 -30.28 -11.18
CA GLU A 228 -82.32 -28.84 -10.94
C GLU A 228 -80.87 -28.50 -10.59
N LYS A 229 -80.21 -29.33 -9.76
CA LYS A 229 -78.78 -29.16 -9.42
C LYS A 229 -77.86 -29.44 -10.59
N ARG A 230 -78.18 -30.38 -11.48
CA ARG A 230 -77.38 -30.64 -12.70
C ARG A 230 -77.44 -29.43 -13.63
N ASP A 231 -78.61 -28.83 -13.82
CA ASP A 231 -78.79 -27.66 -14.67
C ASP A 231 -78.10 -26.41 -14.07
N GLN A 232 -78.23 -26.18 -12.76
CA GLN A 232 -77.46 -25.17 -12.03
C GLN A 232 -75.95 -25.37 -12.21
N ILE A 233 -75.46 -26.60 -12.07
CA ILE A 233 -74.03 -26.95 -12.27
C ILE A 233 -73.60 -26.73 -13.73
N ILE A 234 -74.46 -26.95 -14.72
CA ILE A 234 -74.18 -26.70 -16.14
C ILE A 234 -74.07 -25.20 -16.41
N HIS A 235 -75.04 -24.39 -15.96
CA HIS A 235 -74.99 -22.94 -16.13
C HIS A 235 -73.83 -22.30 -15.36
N GLU A 236 -73.53 -22.77 -14.14
CA GLU A 236 -72.34 -22.34 -13.39
C GLU A 236 -71.04 -22.65 -14.13
N LYS A 237 -70.92 -23.81 -14.79
CA LYS A 237 -69.74 -24.16 -15.60
C LYS A 237 -69.61 -23.24 -16.81
N GLN A 238 -70.69 -23.05 -17.56
CA GLN A 238 -70.74 -22.17 -18.72
C GLN A 238 -70.33 -20.73 -18.35
N ALA A 239 -70.87 -20.18 -17.27
CA ALA A 239 -70.52 -18.84 -16.78
C ALA A 239 -69.05 -18.73 -16.33
N LYS A 240 -68.51 -19.77 -15.65
CA LYS A 240 -67.10 -19.82 -15.25
C LYS A 240 -66.16 -19.94 -16.46
N GLU A 241 -66.56 -20.69 -17.49
CA GLU A 241 -65.81 -20.82 -18.75
C GLU A 241 -65.80 -19.51 -19.54
N GLN A 242 -66.95 -18.83 -19.67
CA GLN A 242 -67.06 -17.50 -20.30
C GLN A 242 -66.18 -16.47 -19.61
N LEU A 243 -66.26 -16.36 -18.27
CA LEU A 243 -65.43 -15.45 -17.48
C LEU A 243 -63.93 -15.73 -17.64
N LEU A 244 -63.53 -17.00 -17.77
CA LEU A 244 -62.12 -17.36 -18.00
C LEU A 244 -61.65 -16.97 -19.41
N LEU A 245 -62.51 -17.08 -20.43
CA LEU A 245 -62.21 -16.60 -21.79
C LEU A 245 -62.04 -15.07 -21.82
N GLU A 246 -62.98 -14.31 -21.23
CA GLU A 246 -62.87 -12.84 -21.13
C GLU A 246 -61.56 -12.41 -20.44
N LYS A 247 -61.15 -13.13 -19.38
CA LYS A 247 -59.89 -12.84 -18.67
C LYS A 247 -58.66 -13.22 -19.49
N LEU A 248 -58.71 -14.30 -20.26
CA LEU A 248 -57.64 -14.67 -21.21
C LEU A 248 -57.49 -13.60 -22.32
N ASP A 249 -58.59 -13.10 -22.87
CA ASP A 249 -58.57 -12.07 -23.90
C ASP A 249 -57.99 -10.75 -23.35
N GLN A 250 -58.44 -10.31 -22.17
CA GLN A 250 -57.87 -9.16 -21.46
C GLN A 250 -56.36 -9.33 -21.22
N ILE A 251 -55.92 -10.50 -20.73
CA ILE A 251 -54.49 -10.83 -20.54
C ILE A 251 -53.73 -10.79 -21.87
N SER A 252 -54.31 -11.29 -22.97
CA SER A 252 -53.66 -11.30 -24.28
C SER A 252 -53.39 -9.89 -24.81
N GLN A 253 -54.33 -8.97 -24.59
CA GLN A 253 -54.23 -7.56 -24.98
C GLN A 253 -53.12 -6.86 -24.17
N PHE A 254 -53.15 -6.96 -22.84
CA PHE A 254 -52.10 -6.39 -21.97
C PHE A 254 -50.71 -6.97 -22.28
N ARG A 255 -50.59 -8.27 -22.56
CA ARG A 255 -49.31 -8.89 -22.98
C ARG A 255 -48.82 -8.33 -24.32
N ALA A 256 -49.72 -8.14 -25.29
CA ALA A 256 -49.36 -7.57 -26.60
C ALA A 256 -48.90 -6.10 -26.47
N GLU A 257 -49.59 -5.29 -25.67
CA GLU A 257 -49.23 -3.90 -25.41
C GLU A 257 -47.89 -3.77 -24.67
N LEU A 258 -47.69 -4.55 -23.61
CA LEU A 258 -46.41 -4.61 -22.89
C LEU A 258 -45.27 -5.10 -23.79
N GLY A 259 -45.55 -6.04 -24.70
CA GLY A 259 -44.61 -6.49 -25.73
C GLY A 259 -44.20 -5.36 -26.69
N ARG A 260 -45.17 -4.61 -27.22
CA ARG A 260 -44.93 -3.43 -28.08
C ARG A 260 -44.13 -2.36 -27.34
N ALA A 261 -44.52 -2.01 -26.11
CA ALA A 261 -43.84 -1.02 -25.29
C ALA A 261 -42.40 -1.45 -24.91
N ALA A 262 -42.18 -2.74 -24.66
CA ALA A 262 -40.84 -3.28 -24.43
C ALA A 262 -39.97 -3.25 -25.71
N ALA A 263 -40.55 -3.55 -26.88
CA ALA A 263 -39.84 -3.47 -28.16
C ALA A 263 -39.40 -2.02 -28.46
N LEU A 264 -40.30 -1.04 -28.31
CA LEU A 264 -39.98 0.38 -28.46
C LEU A 264 -38.85 0.83 -27.52
N LYS A 265 -38.91 0.45 -26.23
CA LYS A 265 -37.83 0.74 -25.26
C LYS A 265 -36.50 0.06 -25.61
N GLN A 266 -36.53 -1.12 -26.23
CA GLN A 266 -35.31 -1.75 -26.76
C GLN A 266 -34.77 -1.02 -27.99
N GLU A 267 -35.62 -0.53 -28.89
CA GLU A 267 -35.19 0.30 -30.02
C GLU A 267 -34.60 1.63 -29.56
N GLU A 268 -35.25 2.33 -28.63
CA GLU A 268 -34.69 3.54 -28.03
C GLU A 268 -33.33 3.27 -27.39
N LYS A 269 -33.19 2.18 -26.63
CA LYS A 269 -31.91 1.82 -26.01
C LYS A 269 -30.84 1.49 -27.06
N LYS A 270 -31.20 0.80 -28.15
CA LYS A 270 -30.31 0.55 -29.29
C LYS A 270 -29.87 1.87 -29.93
N ARG A 271 -30.82 2.76 -30.28
CA ARG A 271 -30.54 4.08 -30.85
C ARG A 271 -29.64 4.92 -29.93
N LYS A 272 -29.98 5.03 -28.64
CA LYS A 272 -29.16 5.74 -27.61
C LYS A 272 -27.75 5.13 -27.45
N SER A 273 -27.58 3.83 -27.65
CA SER A 273 -26.26 3.17 -27.64
C SER A 273 -25.48 3.32 -28.96
N GLN A 274 -26.16 3.52 -30.09
CA GLN A 274 -25.55 3.76 -31.41
C GLN A 274 -25.17 5.23 -31.61
N SER A 275 -25.99 6.15 -31.10
CA SER A 275 -25.62 7.56 -30.89
C SER A 275 -24.76 7.76 -29.62
N GLY A 276 -24.16 6.69 -29.11
CA GLY A 276 -23.43 6.69 -27.86
C GLY A 276 -22.11 7.45 -28.00
N GLU A 277 -22.12 8.72 -27.58
CA GLU A 277 -20.92 9.37 -27.07
C GLU A 277 -20.27 8.40 -26.08
N ARG A 278 -19.08 7.89 -26.41
CA ARG A 278 -18.29 7.13 -25.43
C ARG A 278 -18.07 8.06 -24.25
N PRO A 279 -18.27 7.61 -22.98
CA PRO A 279 -18.08 8.47 -21.83
C PRO A 279 -16.71 9.13 -21.94
N VAL A 280 -16.71 10.46 -22.08
CA VAL A 280 -15.54 11.23 -22.47
C VAL A 280 -14.54 11.12 -21.34
N LYS A 281 -13.58 10.22 -21.49
CA LYS A 281 -12.58 9.93 -20.45
C LYS A 281 -11.87 11.23 -20.10
N ASP A 282 -12.11 11.72 -18.88
CA ASP A 282 -11.61 13.00 -18.37
C ASP A 282 -10.23 13.34 -18.93
N GLU A 283 -10.15 14.49 -19.61
CA GLU A 283 -8.87 14.98 -20.13
C GLU A 283 -7.82 15.11 -19.01
N ARG A 284 -8.30 15.42 -17.79
CA ARG A 284 -7.53 15.39 -16.53
C ARG A 284 -6.83 14.03 -16.34
N ILE A 285 -7.58 12.93 -16.42
CA ILE A 285 -7.11 11.54 -16.27
C ILE A 285 -6.14 11.19 -17.41
N LEU A 286 -6.51 11.47 -18.67
CA LEU A 286 -5.67 11.17 -19.83
C LEU A 286 -4.33 11.92 -19.80
N ASN A 287 -4.33 13.19 -19.40
CA ASN A 287 -3.12 13.99 -19.32
C ASN A 287 -2.24 13.61 -18.12
N LEU A 288 -2.81 13.17 -16.99
CA LEU A 288 -2.05 12.55 -15.90
C LEU A 288 -1.42 11.23 -16.33
N GLN A 289 -2.13 10.38 -17.09
CA GLN A 289 -1.59 9.12 -17.62
C GLN A 289 -0.40 9.35 -18.56
N LYS A 290 -0.46 10.35 -19.46
CA LYS A 290 0.67 10.75 -20.33
C LYS A 290 1.90 11.15 -19.49
N LYS A 291 1.74 12.07 -18.53
CA LYS A 291 2.82 12.54 -17.64
C LYS A 291 3.49 11.40 -16.86
N ILE A 292 2.72 10.43 -16.38
CA ILE A 292 3.27 9.24 -15.68
C ILE A 292 4.10 8.38 -16.63
N VAL A 293 3.71 8.24 -17.90
CA VAL A 293 4.51 7.51 -18.91
C VAL A 293 5.78 8.29 -19.24
N GLU A 294 5.71 9.60 -19.44
CA GLU A 294 6.86 10.49 -19.66
C GLU A 294 7.89 10.37 -18.53
N LYS A 295 7.47 10.54 -17.27
CA LYS A 295 8.34 10.41 -16.10
C LYS A 295 8.94 9.00 -15.94
N LYS A 296 8.18 7.94 -16.27
CA LYS A 296 8.72 6.57 -16.31
C LYS A 296 9.76 6.37 -17.40
N MET A 297 9.63 7.05 -18.54
CA MET A 297 10.62 6.99 -19.62
C MET A 297 11.87 7.83 -19.30
N GLU A 298 11.72 8.98 -18.63
CA GLU A 298 12.85 9.72 -18.03
C GLU A 298 13.61 8.84 -17.03
N ARG A 299 12.90 8.19 -16.10
CA ARG A 299 13.49 7.30 -15.08
C ARG A 299 14.24 6.12 -15.69
N LYS A 300 13.69 5.52 -16.76
CA LYS A 300 14.39 4.47 -17.53
C LYS A 300 15.65 4.99 -18.22
N LYS A 301 15.62 6.20 -18.80
CA LYS A 301 16.81 6.82 -19.40
C LYS A 301 17.89 7.09 -18.35
N GLN A 302 17.53 7.67 -17.20
CA GLN A 302 18.49 7.90 -16.10
C GLN A 302 19.08 6.59 -15.54
N ALA A 303 18.25 5.54 -15.40
CA ALA A 303 18.72 4.23 -14.94
C ALA A 303 19.62 3.50 -15.96
N GLY A 304 19.53 3.83 -17.26
CA GLY A 304 20.44 3.34 -18.31
C GLY A 304 21.68 4.21 -18.54
N LEU A 305 21.87 5.27 -17.74
CA LEU A 305 23.01 6.18 -17.75
C LEU A 305 23.81 6.13 -16.42
N LEU A 306 23.60 5.09 -15.61
CA LEU A 306 24.07 4.95 -14.22
C LEU A 306 24.90 3.68 -13.99
#